data_AF-R6DJJ7-F1
#
_entry.id   AF-R6DJJ7-F1
#
_cell.length_a   1.000
_cell.length_b   1.000
_cell.length_c   1.000
_cell.angle_alpha   90.00
_cell.angle_beta   90.00
_cell.angle_gamma   90.00
#
_symmetry.space_group_name_H-M   'P 1'
#
loop_
_entity.id
_entity.type
_entity.pdbx_description
1 polymer ?
#
loop_
_entity_poly.entity_id
_entity_poly.type
_entity_poly.pdbx_seq_one_letter_code
_entity_poly.pdbx_strand_id
1 'polypeptide(L)'
;MKKKFIGCFSIAVAVLVIGCFVYQFHATPKKAKADTVPSLVEEMKNIIDKKIKDDPVLQASSNPNDYIKDNTAYDKLIQMGVKRVPEMLTYLESSDGSGLENYLTALAVEDIMDCNLKETEYAWEDSKDFVTQFSDMVKDRKKIVKNAMEKAKNVDEVEKVLQPYGLVATETALEMQNTDSSNNKYEKYVKAIQKKSTLKKSERSYLQKEILN
;
A
#
# COMPACT_ATOMS: atom_id res chain seq x y z
N MET A 1 -15.04 49.84 65.04
CA MET A 1 -16.01 48.84 64.56
C MET A 1 -15.83 48.64 63.06
N LYS A 2 -16.05 47.40 62.59
CA LYS A 2 -16.13 46.91 61.20
C LYS A 2 -14.80 46.46 60.54
N LYS A 3 -14.48 45.19 60.75
CA LYS A 3 -13.81 44.31 59.78
C LYS A 3 -14.89 43.47 59.07
N LYS A 4 -14.54 43.00 57.86
CA LYS A 4 -15.08 41.89 57.05
C LYS A 4 -15.83 42.32 55.78
N PHE A 5 -15.09 42.33 54.66
CA PHE A 5 -15.62 42.20 53.30
C PHE A 5 -14.58 41.47 52.43
N ILE A 6 -14.26 40.21 52.77
CA ILE A 6 -13.50 39.30 51.91
C ILE A 6 -14.11 37.93 52.14
N GLY A 7 -15.00 37.50 51.25
CA GLY A 7 -15.70 36.21 51.45
C GLY A 7 -16.67 35.75 50.37
N CYS A 8 -16.89 36.52 49.29
CA CYS A 8 -17.83 36.10 48.23
C CYS A 8 -17.21 35.99 46.84
N PHE A 9 -15.99 36.51 46.60
CA PHE A 9 -15.37 36.47 45.26
C PHE A 9 -14.62 35.16 44.98
N SER A 10 -14.21 34.43 46.02
CA SER A 10 -13.40 33.21 45.91
C SER A 10 -14.22 31.96 45.54
N ILE A 11 -15.53 31.96 45.76
CA ILE A 11 -16.39 30.79 45.50
C ILE A 11 -16.80 30.73 44.01
N ALA A 12 -17.04 31.88 43.37
CA ALA A 12 -17.42 31.94 41.95
C ALA A 12 -16.28 31.49 41.01
N VAL A 13 -15.02 31.79 41.36
CA VAL A 13 -13.84 31.36 40.58
C VAL A 13 -13.60 29.86 40.73
N ALA A 14 -13.84 29.28 41.90
CA ALA A 14 -13.66 27.85 42.13
C ALA A 14 -14.65 26.99 41.32
N VAL A 15 -15.91 27.42 41.18
CA VAL A 15 -16.92 26.68 40.41
C VAL A 15 -16.62 26.69 38.90
N LEU A 16 -16.09 27.80 38.36
CA LEU A 16 -15.71 27.93 36.96
C LEU A 16 -14.50 27.04 36.58
N VAL A 17 -13.51 26.96 37.46
CA VAL A 17 -12.32 26.10 37.24
C VAL A 17 -12.69 24.63 37.29
N ILE A 18 -13.56 24.21 38.22
CA ILE A 18 -14.03 22.82 38.30
C ILE A 18 -14.87 22.45 37.07
N GLY A 19 -15.73 23.36 36.58
CA GLY A 19 -16.51 23.14 35.35
C GLY A 19 -15.64 22.93 34.11
N CYS A 20 -14.56 23.69 33.95
CA CYS A 20 -13.60 23.51 32.85
C CYS A 20 -12.83 22.19 32.94
N PHE A 21 -12.44 21.76 34.14
CA PHE A 21 -11.77 20.47 34.34
C PHE A 21 -12.71 19.28 34.05
N VAL A 22 -13.97 19.34 34.47
CA VAL A 22 -14.93 18.23 34.25
C VAL A 22 -15.32 18.10 32.76
N TYR A 23 -15.33 19.19 31.99
CA TYR A 23 -15.57 19.14 30.54
C TYR A 23 -14.38 18.52 29.78
N GLN A 24 -13.14 18.77 30.24
CA GLN A 24 -11.93 18.19 29.64
C GLN A 24 -11.73 16.70 29.95
N PHE A 25 -12.35 16.15 31.01
CA PHE A 25 -12.27 14.72 31.36
C PHE A 25 -13.41 13.85 30.81
N HIS A 26 -14.49 14.43 30.28
CA HIS A 26 -15.58 13.66 29.64
C HIS A 26 -15.45 13.55 28.11
N ALA A 27 -14.46 14.23 27.50
CA ALA A 27 -14.02 13.87 26.17
C ALA A 27 -13.23 12.57 26.27
N THR A 28 -13.92 11.43 26.31
CA THR A 28 -13.26 10.16 26.00
C THR A 28 -12.54 10.35 24.67
N PRO A 29 -11.22 10.13 24.58
CA PRO A 29 -10.58 10.14 23.28
C PRO A 29 -11.33 9.08 22.47
N LYS A 30 -12.01 9.50 21.39
CA LYS A 30 -12.52 8.55 20.40
C LYS A 30 -11.31 7.68 20.07
N LYS A 31 -11.31 6.41 20.48
CA LYS A 31 -10.29 5.47 20.05
C LYS A 31 -10.23 5.63 18.54
N ALA A 32 -9.11 6.12 18.02
CA ALA A 32 -8.90 6.11 16.58
C ALA A 32 -9.20 4.69 16.13
N LYS A 33 -10.11 4.52 15.15
CA LYS A 33 -10.29 3.20 14.55
C LYS A 33 -8.91 2.77 14.06
N ALA A 34 -8.52 1.55 14.39
CA ALA A 34 -7.26 1.02 13.86
C ALA A 34 -7.34 1.04 12.33
N ASP A 35 -6.28 1.51 11.68
CA ASP A 35 -6.20 1.52 10.22
C ASP A 35 -6.20 0.07 9.71
N THR A 36 -7.33 -0.37 9.18
CA THR A 36 -7.51 -1.63 8.43
C THR A 36 -7.65 -1.34 6.94
N VAL A 37 -7.39 -2.34 6.07
CA VAL A 37 -7.56 -2.16 4.62
C VAL A 37 -8.96 -1.64 4.28
N PRO A 38 -10.09 -2.25 4.74
CA PRO A 38 -11.42 -1.72 4.44
C PRO A 38 -11.65 -0.29 4.94
N SER A 39 -11.08 0.06 6.10
CA SER A 39 -11.26 1.42 6.66
C SER A 39 -10.52 2.48 5.85
N LEU A 40 -9.33 2.16 5.35
CA LEU A 40 -8.54 3.08 4.53
C LEU A 40 -9.11 3.19 3.11
N VAL A 41 -9.65 2.11 2.54
CA VAL A 41 -10.35 2.19 1.24
C VAL A 41 -11.60 3.07 1.35
N GLU A 42 -12.37 2.94 2.43
CA GLU A 42 -13.51 3.82 2.69
C GLU A 42 -13.07 5.28 2.94
N GLU A 43 -11.99 5.52 3.70
CA GLU A 43 -11.43 6.87 3.88
C GLU A 43 -10.97 7.47 2.55
N MET A 44 -10.30 6.69 1.72
CA MET A 44 -9.86 7.08 0.37
C MET A 44 -11.04 7.50 -0.51
N LYS A 45 -12.11 6.69 -0.54
CA LYS A 45 -13.35 7.02 -1.25
C LYS A 45 -13.96 8.33 -0.77
N ASN A 46 -14.07 8.52 0.55
CA ASN A 46 -14.62 9.76 1.13
C ASN A 46 -13.78 11.00 0.78
N ILE A 47 -12.45 10.87 0.73
CA ILE A 47 -11.54 11.95 0.28
C ILE A 47 -11.83 12.30 -1.18
N ILE A 48 -11.96 11.29 -2.05
CA ILE A 48 -12.25 11.47 -3.48
C ILE A 48 -13.62 12.13 -3.67
N ASP A 49 -14.66 11.60 -3.05
CA ASP A 49 -16.04 12.12 -3.14
C ASP A 49 -16.13 13.59 -2.70
N LYS A 50 -15.29 14.00 -1.75
CA LYS A 50 -15.18 15.41 -1.35
C LYS A 50 -14.48 16.23 -2.43
N LYS A 51 -13.32 15.78 -2.93
CA LYS A 51 -12.55 16.51 -3.94
C LYS A 51 -13.33 16.72 -5.23
N ILE A 52 -14.01 15.70 -5.74
CA ILE A 52 -14.77 15.80 -7.01
C ILE A 52 -15.98 16.73 -6.93
N LYS A 53 -16.55 16.96 -5.73
CA LYS A 53 -17.62 17.93 -5.53
C LYS A 53 -17.13 19.37 -5.68
N ASP A 54 -15.89 19.60 -5.28
CA ASP A 54 -15.26 20.93 -5.26
C ASP A 54 -14.45 21.20 -6.54
N ASP A 55 -14.16 20.17 -7.35
CA ASP A 55 -13.35 20.24 -8.58
C ASP A 55 -14.02 19.49 -9.76
N PRO A 56 -14.73 20.21 -10.64
CA PRO A 56 -15.35 19.64 -11.84
C PRO A 56 -14.35 19.07 -12.87
N VAL A 57 -13.10 19.54 -12.87
CA VAL A 57 -12.06 19.00 -13.77
C VAL A 57 -11.65 17.62 -13.28
N LEU A 58 -11.44 17.47 -11.97
CA LEU A 58 -11.16 16.16 -11.38
C LEU A 58 -12.33 15.19 -11.57
N GLN A 59 -13.57 15.66 -11.43
CA GLN A 59 -14.77 14.84 -11.66
C GLN A 59 -14.82 14.26 -13.09
N ALA A 60 -14.31 14.98 -14.08
CA ALA A 60 -14.26 14.54 -15.47
C ALA A 60 -12.97 13.76 -15.82
N SER A 61 -12.05 13.58 -14.87
CA SER A 61 -10.78 12.90 -15.14
C SER A 61 -10.97 11.41 -15.41
N SER A 62 -10.36 10.93 -16.48
CA SER A 62 -10.23 9.50 -16.79
C SER A 62 -8.90 8.90 -16.32
N ASN A 63 -8.04 9.69 -15.69
CA ASN A 63 -6.73 9.26 -15.22
C ASN A 63 -6.81 8.89 -13.72
N PRO A 64 -6.65 7.61 -13.33
CA PRO A 64 -6.75 7.19 -11.93
C PRO A 64 -5.73 7.90 -11.02
N ASN A 65 -4.56 8.30 -11.57
CA ASN A 65 -3.52 8.99 -10.82
C ASN A 65 -3.95 10.37 -10.31
N ASP A 66 -4.94 11.00 -10.94
CA ASP A 66 -5.43 12.32 -10.50
C ASP A 66 -6.17 12.22 -9.15
N TYR A 67 -6.75 11.05 -8.83
CA TYR A 67 -7.55 10.82 -7.63
C TYR A 67 -6.73 10.47 -6.38
N ILE A 68 -5.49 10.00 -6.58
CA ILE A 68 -4.57 9.65 -5.47
C ILE A 68 -3.66 10.81 -5.08
N LYS A 69 -3.57 11.86 -5.90
CA LYS A 69 -2.80 13.06 -5.56
C LYS A 69 -3.32 13.68 -4.26
N ASP A 70 -2.44 13.87 -3.29
CA ASP A 70 -2.76 14.37 -1.94
C ASP A 70 -3.85 13.53 -1.24
N ASN A 71 -3.85 12.21 -1.43
CA ASN A 71 -4.79 11.28 -0.78
C ASN A 71 -4.08 10.51 0.35
N THR A 72 -4.21 11.01 1.58
CA THR A 72 -3.51 10.45 2.75
C THR A 72 -3.91 9.00 3.05
N ALA A 73 -5.10 8.57 2.67
CA ALA A 73 -5.54 7.19 2.88
C ALA A 73 -4.83 6.22 1.91
N TYR A 74 -4.61 6.66 0.66
CA TYR A 74 -3.80 5.93 -0.31
C TYR A 74 -2.34 5.81 0.15
N ASP A 75 -1.75 6.90 0.62
CA ASP A 75 -0.39 6.88 1.17
C ASP A 75 -0.25 5.90 2.34
N LYS A 76 -1.24 5.86 3.25
CA LYS A 76 -1.27 4.91 4.35
C LYS A 76 -1.40 3.46 3.87
N LEU A 77 -2.22 3.20 2.84
CA LEU A 77 -2.33 1.86 2.24
C LEU A 77 -0.96 1.39 1.74
N ILE A 78 -0.20 2.23 1.03
CA ILE A 78 1.16 1.89 0.58
C ILE A 78 2.09 1.65 1.77
N GLN A 79 2.04 2.51 2.79
CA GLN A 79 2.88 2.40 3.99
C GLN A 79 2.64 1.14 4.82
N MET A 80 1.49 0.47 4.65
CA MET A 80 1.24 -0.84 5.24
C MET A 80 2.21 -1.92 4.72
N GLY A 81 2.71 -1.75 3.49
CA GLY A 81 3.73 -2.58 2.87
C GLY A 81 3.31 -4.02 2.58
N VAL A 82 4.31 -4.83 2.18
CA VAL A 82 4.12 -6.20 1.66
C VAL A 82 3.27 -7.10 2.56
N LYS A 83 3.31 -6.88 3.88
CA LYS A 83 2.55 -7.67 4.86
C LYS A 83 1.04 -7.56 4.72
N ARG A 84 0.53 -6.54 4.02
CA ARG A 84 -0.91 -6.29 3.86
C ARG A 84 -1.42 -6.57 2.45
N VAL A 85 -0.52 -6.89 1.51
CA VAL A 85 -0.90 -7.28 0.15
C VAL A 85 -1.91 -8.44 0.14
N PRO A 86 -1.76 -9.54 0.93
CA PRO A 86 -2.77 -10.60 0.95
C PRO A 86 -4.15 -10.12 1.41
N GLU A 87 -4.20 -9.24 2.41
CA GLU A 87 -5.46 -8.65 2.89
C GLU A 87 -6.11 -7.76 1.82
N MET A 88 -5.30 -7.01 1.06
CA MET A 88 -5.78 -6.19 -0.08
C MET A 88 -6.31 -7.07 -1.22
N LEU A 89 -5.61 -8.15 -1.58
CA LEU A 89 -6.09 -9.09 -2.61
C LEU A 89 -7.42 -9.73 -2.18
N THR A 90 -7.54 -10.20 -0.94
CA THR A 90 -8.82 -10.72 -0.41
C THR A 90 -9.92 -9.67 -0.43
N TYR A 91 -9.61 -8.42 -0.08
CA TYR A 91 -10.57 -7.31 -0.17
C TYR A 91 -11.08 -7.15 -1.61
N LEU A 92 -10.17 -7.08 -2.59
CA LEU A 92 -10.50 -6.95 -4.01
C LEU A 92 -11.34 -8.12 -4.54
N GLU A 93 -10.98 -9.36 -4.18
CA GLU A 93 -11.75 -10.58 -4.52
C GLU A 93 -13.19 -10.54 -4.00
N SER A 94 -13.37 -10.05 -2.77
CA SER A 94 -14.68 -9.97 -2.12
C SER A 94 -15.53 -8.79 -2.60
N SER A 95 -14.93 -7.81 -3.26
CA SER A 95 -15.59 -6.61 -3.74
C SER A 95 -16.44 -6.88 -5.00
N ASP A 96 -17.38 -6.00 -5.29
CA ASP A 96 -18.11 -6.03 -6.58
C ASP A 96 -17.22 -5.68 -7.78
N GLY A 97 -16.00 -5.19 -7.54
CA GLY A 97 -14.91 -5.06 -8.52
C GLY A 97 -14.98 -3.86 -9.45
N SER A 98 -15.96 -2.97 -9.30
CA SER A 98 -16.23 -1.90 -10.30
C SER A 98 -16.00 -0.48 -9.81
N GLY A 99 -15.71 -0.28 -8.52
CA GLY A 99 -15.44 1.05 -7.94
C GLY A 99 -14.04 1.57 -8.26
N LEU A 100 -13.93 2.89 -8.42
CA LEU A 100 -12.64 3.60 -8.54
C LEU A 100 -11.74 3.26 -7.34
N GLU A 101 -12.29 3.19 -6.14
CA GLU A 101 -11.58 2.83 -4.91
C GLU A 101 -10.96 1.42 -4.97
N ASN A 102 -11.60 0.47 -5.64
CA ASN A 102 -11.04 -0.88 -5.83
C ASN A 102 -9.91 -0.83 -6.86
N TYR A 103 -10.06 -0.07 -7.94
CA TYR A 103 -9.00 0.15 -8.92
C TYR A 103 -7.76 0.78 -8.25
N LEU A 104 -7.96 1.81 -7.43
CA LEU A 104 -6.87 2.44 -6.68
C LEU A 104 -6.26 1.47 -5.67
N THR A 105 -7.05 0.60 -5.04
CA THR A 105 -6.50 -0.45 -4.17
C THR A 105 -5.62 -1.44 -4.93
N ALA A 106 -5.97 -1.79 -6.18
CA ALA A 106 -5.11 -2.58 -7.06
C ALA A 106 -3.80 -1.84 -7.39
N LEU A 107 -3.87 -0.54 -7.71
CA LEU A 107 -2.66 0.29 -7.90
C LEU A 107 -1.79 0.35 -6.64
N ALA A 108 -2.39 0.42 -5.45
CA ALA A 108 -1.63 0.39 -4.20
C ALA A 108 -0.88 -0.93 -4.01
N VAL A 109 -1.44 -2.06 -4.49
CA VAL A 109 -0.71 -3.34 -4.54
C VAL A 109 0.46 -3.25 -5.51
N GLU A 110 0.28 -2.69 -6.71
CA GLU A 110 1.38 -2.47 -7.67
C GLU A 110 2.50 -1.61 -7.08
N ASP A 111 2.17 -0.52 -6.39
CA ASP A 111 3.13 0.37 -5.72
C ASP A 111 3.88 -0.34 -4.58
N ILE A 112 3.18 -1.13 -3.75
CA ILE A 112 3.82 -1.91 -2.68
C ILE A 112 4.74 -2.98 -3.27
N MET A 113 4.32 -3.59 -4.37
CA MET A 113 5.02 -4.68 -5.03
C MET A 113 6.09 -4.20 -6.03
N ASP A 114 6.24 -2.87 -6.18
CA ASP A 114 7.14 -2.21 -7.12
C ASP A 114 7.00 -2.78 -8.54
N CYS A 115 5.77 -3.07 -8.96
CA CYS A 115 5.47 -3.68 -10.25
C CYS A 115 4.54 -2.78 -11.08
N ASN A 116 4.49 -3.04 -12.39
CA ASN A 116 3.61 -2.37 -13.33
C ASN A 116 3.15 -3.40 -14.35
N LEU A 117 2.04 -4.09 -14.07
CA LEU A 117 1.60 -5.20 -14.89
C LEU A 117 1.03 -4.74 -16.24
N LYS A 118 0.64 -3.47 -16.37
CA LYS A 118 0.21 -2.87 -17.64
C LYS A 118 1.30 -2.92 -18.72
N GLU A 119 2.57 -3.04 -18.33
CA GLU A 119 3.72 -3.20 -19.23
C GLU A 119 4.07 -4.67 -19.53
N THR A 120 3.20 -5.62 -19.14
CA THR A 120 3.43 -7.06 -19.26
C THR A 120 2.30 -7.78 -19.98
N GLU A 121 2.45 -9.09 -20.18
CA GLU A 121 1.35 -9.95 -20.65
C GLU A 121 0.21 -10.12 -19.63
N TYR A 122 0.42 -9.72 -18.37
CA TYR A 122 -0.55 -9.73 -17.28
C TYR A 122 -1.22 -8.37 -17.10
N ALA A 123 -1.32 -7.58 -18.17
CA ALA A 123 -2.04 -6.32 -18.13
C ALA A 123 -3.50 -6.58 -17.74
N TRP A 124 -3.99 -5.80 -16.78
CA TRP A 124 -5.34 -5.92 -16.24
C TRP A 124 -6.22 -4.76 -16.69
N GLU A 125 -7.54 -4.85 -16.61
CA GLU A 125 -8.47 -3.76 -16.96
C GLU A 125 -9.18 -3.17 -15.74
N ASP A 126 -9.59 -4.01 -14.80
CA ASP A 126 -10.30 -3.64 -13.57
C ASP A 126 -9.73 -4.37 -12.35
N SER A 127 -10.26 -4.08 -11.16
CA SER A 127 -9.70 -4.64 -9.92
C SER A 127 -9.92 -6.15 -9.75
N LYS A 128 -10.92 -6.74 -10.38
CA LYS A 128 -11.13 -8.21 -10.35
C LYS A 128 -10.18 -8.91 -11.31
N ASP A 129 -10.02 -8.33 -12.49
CA ASP A 129 -9.03 -8.79 -13.46
C ASP A 129 -7.62 -8.68 -12.86
N PHE A 130 -7.30 -7.58 -12.16
CA PHE A 130 -6.04 -7.40 -11.46
C PHE A 130 -5.68 -8.58 -10.55
N VAL A 131 -6.61 -9.05 -9.70
CA VAL A 131 -6.34 -10.19 -8.81
C VAL A 131 -5.96 -11.43 -9.63
N THR A 132 -6.69 -11.69 -10.71
CA THR A 132 -6.43 -12.83 -11.60
C THR A 132 -5.06 -12.71 -12.24
N GLN A 133 -4.77 -11.57 -12.87
CA GLN A 133 -3.50 -11.29 -13.54
C GLN A 133 -2.31 -11.34 -12.59
N PHE A 134 -2.44 -10.76 -11.39
CA PHE A 134 -1.39 -10.80 -10.37
C PHE A 134 -1.15 -12.23 -9.89
N SER A 135 -2.21 -13.01 -9.65
CA SER A 135 -2.10 -14.42 -9.27
C SER A 135 -1.38 -15.25 -10.34
N ASP A 136 -1.76 -15.06 -11.61
CA ASP A 136 -1.16 -15.80 -12.72
C ASP A 136 0.30 -15.41 -12.96
N MET A 137 0.63 -14.12 -12.83
CA MET A 137 2.01 -13.64 -12.85
C MET A 137 2.86 -14.30 -11.74
N VAL A 138 2.33 -14.40 -10.51
CA VAL A 138 3.01 -15.06 -9.39
C VAL A 138 3.21 -16.56 -9.63
N LYS A 139 2.24 -17.25 -10.26
CA LYS A 139 2.37 -18.66 -10.64
C LYS A 139 3.48 -18.84 -11.68
N ASP A 140 3.56 -17.94 -12.65
CA ASP A 140 4.53 -17.99 -13.75
C ASP A 140 5.91 -17.39 -13.41
N ARG A 141 6.10 -16.83 -12.21
CA ARG A 141 7.32 -16.11 -11.80
C ARG A 141 8.64 -16.78 -12.19
N LYS A 142 8.76 -18.10 -12.01
CA LYS A 142 9.99 -18.86 -12.30
C LYS A 142 10.25 -18.92 -13.81
N LYS A 143 9.20 -19.09 -14.60
CA LYS A 143 9.25 -19.08 -16.07
C LYS A 143 9.62 -17.68 -16.58
N ILE A 144 9.03 -16.63 -16.01
CA ILE A 144 9.34 -15.22 -16.35
C ILE A 144 10.83 -14.95 -16.14
N VAL A 145 11.36 -15.24 -14.94
CA VAL A 145 12.77 -15.02 -14.61
C VAL A 145 13.69 -15.84 -15.49
N LYS A 146 13.41 -17.14 -15.67
CA LYS A 146 14.20 -18.02 -16.53
C LYS A 146 14.27 -17.50 -17.97
N ASN A 147 13.12 -17.15 -18.56
CA ASN A 147 13.05 -16.65 -19.92
C ASN A 147 13.81 -15.34 -20.10
N ALA A 148 13.69 -14.40 -19.15
CA ALA A 148 14.42 -13.13 -19.18
C ALA A 148 15.94 -13.38 -19.19
N MET A 149 16.43 -14.25 -18.30
CA MET A 149 17.85 -14.55 -18.20
C MET A 149 18.38 -15.34 -19.40
N GLU A 150 17.61 -16.26 -19.98
CA GLU A 150 18.02 -17.01 -21.17
C GLU A 150 18.16 -16.13 -22.41
N LYS A 151 17.22 -15.21 -22.61
CA LYS A 151 17.13 -14.37 -23.82
C LYS A 151 18.01 -13.12 -23.77
N ALA A 152 18.25 -12.56 -22.60
CA ALA A 152 19.02 -11.33 -22.45
C ALA A 152 20.51 -11.54 -22.70
N LYS A 153 21.13 -10.56 -23.35
CA LYS A 153 22.56 -10.53 -23.68
C LYS A 153 23.41 -10.02 -22.52
N ASN A 154 22.83 -9.21 -21.64
CA ASN A 154 23.52 -8.53 -20.55
C ASN A 154 22.56 -8.23 -19.38
N VAL A 155 23.12 -7.67 -18.30
CA VAL A 155 22.39 -7.33 -17.07
C VAL A 155 21.29 -6.31 -17.30
N ASP A 156 21.58 -5.27 -18.07
CA ASP A 156 20.63 -4.18 -18.30
C ASP A 156 19.38 -4.67 -19.05
N GLU A 157 19.54 -5.60 -19.99
CA GLU A 157 18.42 -6.25 -20.67
C GLU A 157 17.57 -7.11 -19.73
N VAL A 158 18.19 -7.89 -18.83
CA VAL A 158 17.44 -8.64 -17.80
C VAL A 158 16.69 -7.71 -16.88
N GLU A 159 17.35 -6.67 -16.38
CA GLU A 159 16.72 -5.69 -15.48
C GLU A 159 15.52 -5.03 -16.15
N LYS A 160 15.65 -4.62 -17.41
CA LYS A 160 14.55 -4.01 -18.16
C LYS A 160 13.37 -4.97 -18.33
N VAL A 161 13.62 -6.25 -18.61
CA VAL A 161 12.56 -7.25 -18.77
C VAL A 161 11.89 -7.58 -17.43
N LEU A 162 12.64 -7.59 -16.33
CA LEU A 162 12.12 -7.96 -15.01
C LEU A 162 11.52 -6.79 -14.22
N GLN A 163 11.86 -5.55 -14.56
CA GLN A 163 11.39 -4.35 -13.86
C GLN A 163 9.86 -4.32 -13.71
N PRO A 164 9.04 -4.58 -14.75
CA PRO A 164 7.58 -4.54 -14.61
C PRO A 164 7.01 -5.57 -13.63
N TYR A 165 7.77 -6.61 -13.27
CA TYR A 165 7.37 -7.68 -12.34
C TYR A 165 7.85 -7.43 -10.90
N GLY A 166 8.60 -6.35 -10.67
CA GLY A 166 8.92 -5.81 -9.36
C GLY A 166 9.53 -6.80 -8.36
N LEU A 167 8.99 -6.77 -7.14
CA LEU A 167 9.44 -7.59 -6.03
C LEU A 167 9.26 -9.10 -6.28
N VAL A 168 8.27 -9.51 -7.07
CA VAL A 168 8.05 -10.92 -7.40
C VAL A 168 9.21 -11.48 -8.22
N ALA A 169 9.58 -10.81 -9.32
CA ALA A 169 10.72 -11.23 -10.12
C ALA A 169 12.04 -11.12 -9.35
N THR A 170 12.20 -10.05 -8.58
CA THR A 170 13.37 -9.83 -7.73
C THR A 170 13.60 -11.02 -6.80
N GLU A 171 12.61 -11.35 -5.97
CA GLU A 171 12.75 -12.38 -4.94
C GLU A 171 12.77 -13.80 -5.54
N THR A 172 12.12 -14.01 -6.70
CA THR A 172 12.23 -15.27 -7.45
C THR A 172 13.66 -15.49 -7.99
N ALA A 173 14.31 -14.44 -8.52
CA ALA A 173 15.69 -14.56 -8.98
C ALA A 173 16.65 -14.92 -7.84
N LEU A 174 16.41 -14.41 -6.62
CA LEU A 174 17.18 -14.79 -5.42
C LEU A 174 16.95 -16.25 -5.04
N GLU A 175 15.70 -16.71 -5.06
CA GLU A 175 15.34 -18.12 -4.81
C GLU A 175 16.08 -19.05 -5.77
N MET A 176 16.05 -18.73 -7.07
CA MET A 176 16.68 -19.53 -8.12
C MET A 176 18.22 -19.57 -8.00
N GLN A 177 18.87 -18.48 -7.59
CA GLN A 177 20.32 -18.48 -7.37
C GLN A 177 20.75 -19.44 -6.25
N ASN A 178 19.99 -19.49 -5.15
CA ASN A 178 20.32 -20.34 -4.00
C ASN A 178 20.12 -21.83 -4.30
N THR A 179 19.29 -22.16 -5.31
CA THR A 179 18.98 -23.54 -5.69
C THR A 179 19.83 -24.05 -6.84
N ASP A 180 20.39 -23.16 -7.68
CA ASP A 180 21.30 -23.51 -8.78
C ASP A 180 22.61 -22.69 -8.74
N SER A 181 23.37 -22.90 -7.67
CA SER A 181 24.65 -22.22 -7.38
C SER A 181 25.74 -22.44 -8.44
N SER A 182 25.52 -23.38 -9.38
CA SER A 182 26.47 -23.72 -10.45
C SER A 182 26.46 -22.72 -11.60
N ASN A 183 25.42 -21.91 -11.70
CA ASN A 183 25.17 -21.05 -12.84
C ASN A 183 25.54 -19.58 -12.53
N ASN A 184 26.83 -19.26 -12.73
CA ASN A 184 27.44 -17.92 -12.62
C ASN A 184 26.62 -16.82 -13.33
N LYS A 185 25.83 -17.19 -14.36
CA LYS A 185 24.91 -16.28 -15.03
C LYS A 185 24.01 -15.57 -14.01
N TYR A 186 23.35 -16.28 -13.08
CA TYR A 186 22.44 -15.68 -12.09
C TYR A 186 23.12 -14.73 -11.11
N GLU A 187 24.37 -14.99 -10.73
CA GLU A 187 25.05 -14.26 -9.67
C GLU A 187 25.22 -12.76 -9.99
N LYS A 188 25.57 -12.44 -11.24
CA LYS A 188 25.74 -11.04 -11.67
C LYS A 188 24.42 -10.27 -11.65
N TYR A 189 23.32 -10.88 -12.10
CA TYR A 189 21.99 -10.25 -12.11
C TYR A 189 21.45 -10.08 -10.69
N VAL A 190 21.57 -11.13 -9.87
CA VAL A 190 21.09 -11.11 -8.49
C VAL A 190 21.81 -10.04 -7.67
N LYS A 191 23.13 -9.89 -7.84
CA LYS A 191 23.87 -8.80 -7.18
C LYS A 191 23.37 -7.41 -7.58
N ALA A 192 22.96 -7.22 -8.83
CA ALA A 192 22.46 -5.93 -9.31
C ALA A 192 21.05 -5.64 -8.75
N ILE A 193 20.17 -6.65 -8.75
CA ILE A 193 18.82 -6.57 -8.20
C ILE A 193 18.85 -6.39 -6.67
N GLN A 194 19.69 -7.14 -5.93
CA GLN A 194 19.82 -7.03 -4.48
C GLN A 194 20.24 -5.64 -4.02
N LYS A 195 21.09 -4.94 -4.78
CA LYS A 195 21.51 -3.57 -4.47
C LYS A 195 20.38 -2.56 -4.54
N LYS A 196 19.33 -2.84 -5.33
CA LYS A 196 18.18 -1.96 -5.53
C LYS A 196 17.02 -2.29 -4.58
N SER A 197 16.91 -3.53 -4.14
CA SER A 197 15.83 -3.96 -3.24
C SER A 197 15.94 -3.30 -1.85
N THR A 198 14.90 -2.56 -1.48
CA THR A 198 14.76 -1.86 -0.19
C THR A 198 14.13 -2.73 0.91
N LEU A 199 13.70 -3.96 0.58
CA LEU A 199 13.01 -4.84 1.51
C LEU A 199 13.91 -5.29 2.67
N LYS A 200 13.40 -5.16 3.89
CA LYS A 200 13.98 -5.73 5.10
C LYS A 200 13.87 -7.26 5.05
N LYS A 201 14.79 -7.95 5.74
CA LYS A 201 14.80 -9.42 5.83
C LYS A 201 13.44 -10.02 6.24
N SER A 202 12.73 -9.38 7.18
CA SER A 202 11.40 -9.82 7.61
C SER A 202 10.33 -9.71 6.54
N GLU A 203 10.44 -8.72 5.65
CA GLU A 203 9.48 -8.50 4.56
C GLU A 203 9.72 -9.49 3.43
N ARG A 204 11.00 -9.75 3.08
CA ARG A 204 11.37 -10.81 2.13
C ARG A 204 10.88 -12.18 2.59
N SER A 205 11.12 -12.51 3.87
CA SER A 205 10.66 -13.77 4.44
C SER A 205 9.13 -13.91 4.40
N TYR A 206 8.40 -12.80 4.55
CA TYR A 206 6.95 -12.80 4.44
C TYR A 206 6.51 -12.99 2.99
N LEU A 207 7.09 -12.22 2.05
CA LEU A 207 6.79 -12.32 0.61
C LEU A 207 6.96 -13.77 0.11
N GLN A 208 8.08 -14.38 0.44
CA GLN A 208 8.38 -15.77 0.08
C GLN A 208 7.34 -16.74 0.64
N LYS A 209 6.90 -16.53 1.88
CA LYS A 209 6.02 -17.48 2.58
C LYS A 209 4.55 -17.35 2.20
N GLU A 210 4.07 -16.13 2.03
CA GLU A 210 2.63 -15.83 1.99
C GLU A 210 2.14 -15.36 0.61
N ILE A 211 3.06 -14.97 -0.28
CA ILE A 211 2.71 -14.48 -1.62
C ILE A 211 3.28 -15.38 -2.71
N LEU A 212 4.53 -15.85 -2.57
CA LEU A 212 5.18 -16.66 -3.60
C LEU A 212 4.96 -18.17 -3.45
N ASN A 213 4.58 -18.67 -2.28
CA ASN A 213 4.39 -20.10 -2.05
C ASN A 213 3.02 -20.61 -2.51
#